data_AF-A0A3A3EZM8-F1
#
_entry.id   AF-A0A3A3EZM8-F1
#
_cell.length_a   1.000
_cell.length_b   1.000
_cell.length_c   1.000
_cell.angle_alpha   90.00
_cell.angle_beta   90.00
_cell.angle_gamma   90.00
#
_symmetry.space_group_name_H-M   'P 1'
#
loop_
_entity.id
_entity.type
_entity.pdbx_description
1 polymer ?
#
loop_
_entity_poly.entity_id
_entity_poly.type
_entity_poly.pdbx_seq_one_letter_code
_entity_poly.pdbx_strand_id
1 'polypeptide(L)'
;MGVLESFFVGTLSTIIGGVFLAVFFFWVREKCFGLANISGKWYFDMTTEKTAYKPYENMVLQYVAVIWREGNHLYGTVEKIYEISSTGERAYVGEHRSRGSLTGVYEKNYFSKDLVHIHVNERGKGRESTNFFTLKVNKSILQGTFNSFVADQEGLSVWQRIPF
;
A
#
# COMPACT_ATOMS: atom_id res chain seq x y z
N MET A 1 -35.28 -31.85 37.55
CA MET A 1 -34.67 -31.87 36.21
C MET A 1 -34.07 -33.24 35.98
N GLY A 2 -34.54 -33.97 34.96
CA GLY A 2 -34.01 -35.31 34.65
C GLY A 2 -32.63 -35.22 33.99
N VAL A 3 -31.82 -36.27 34.10
CA VAL A 3 -30.48 -36.36 33.46
C VAL A 3 -30.56 -36.03 31.95
N LEU A 4 -31.62 -36.49 31.29
CA LEU A 4 -31.89 -36.23 29.87
C LEU A 4 -32.13 -34.73 29.59
N GLU A 5 -32.90 -34.07 30.45
CA GLU A 5 -33.23 -32.65 30.35
C GLU A 5 -31.98 -31.78 30.53
N SER A 6 -31.16 -32.08 31.54
CA SER A 6 -29.88 -31.42 31.76
C SER A 6 -28.91 -31.62 30.60
N PHE A 7 -28.90 -32.80 29.97
CA PHE A 7 -28.09 -33.07 28.78
C PHE A 7 -28.55 -32.25 27.57
N PHE A 8 -29.85 -32.16 27.31
CA PHE A 8 -30.39 -31.35 26.21
C PHE A 8 -30.17 -29.86 26.43
N VAL A 9 -30.40 -29.35 27.64
CA VAL A 9 -30.14 -27.94 27.99
C VAL A 9 -28.66 -27.62 27.82
N GLY A 10 -27.75 -28.45 28.36
CA GLY A 10 -26.32 -28.25 28.22
C GLY A 10 -25.86 -28.23 26.77
N THR A 11 -26.31 -29.21 25.97
CA THR A 11 -25.98 -29.29 24.54
C THR A 11 -26.49 -28.07 23.77
N LEU A 12 -27.74 -27.66 24.02
CA LEU A 12 -28.34 -26.50 23.36
C LEU A 12 -27.63 -25.20 23.76
N SER A 13 -27.27 -25.04 25.04
CA SER A 13 -26.48 -23.90 25.52
C SER A 13 -25.11 -23.82 24.85
N THR A 14 -24.40 -24.94 24.68
CA THR A 14 -23.11 -24.97 24.00
C THR A 14 -23.23 -24.62 22.53
N ILE A 15 -24.25 -25.15 21.83
CA ILE A 15 -24.49 -24.83 20.41
C ILE A 15 -24.79 -23.34 20.25
N ILE A 16 -25.70 -22.79 21.06
CA ILE A 16 -26.05 -21.36 21.04
C ILE A 16 -24.82 -20.50 21.34
N GLY A 17 -24.03 -20.88 22.35
CA GLY A 17 -22.79 -20.19 22.69
C GLY A 17 -21.78 -20.19 21.55
N GLY A 18 -21.62 -21.33 20.87
CA GLY A 18 -20.74 -21.46 19.70
C GLY A 18 -21.19 -20.59 18.53
N VAL A 19 -22.49 -20.57 18.22
CA VAL A 19 -23.06 -19.70 17.17
C VAL A 19 -22.86 -18.24 17.52
N PHE A 20 -23.16 -17.83 18.76
CA PHE A 20 -23.00 -16.45 19.19
C PHE A 20 -21.53 -15.99 19.10
N LEU A 21 -20.60 -16.82 19.57
CA LEU A 21 -19.16 -16.52 19.48
C LEU A 21 -18.69 -16.41 18.02
N ALA A 22 -19.16 -17.30 17.14
CA ALA A 22 -18.84 -17.24 15.72
C ALA A 22 -19.36 -15.93 15.08
N VAL A 23 -20.62 -15.58 15.30
CA VAL A 23 -21.21 -14.32 14.80
C VAL A 23 -20.46 -13.10 15.34
N PHE A 24 -20.16 -13.10 16.64
CA PHE A 24 -19.38 -12.04 17.28
C PHE A 24 -17.99 -11.91 16.65
N PHE A 25 -17.29 -13.01 16.42
CA PHE A 25 -15.97 -13.02 15.79
C PHE A 25 -16.00 -12.46 14.37
N PHE A 26 -16.97 -12.90 13.54
CA PHE A 26 -17.13 -12.36 12.19
C PHE A 26 -17.44 -10.86 12.20
N TRP A 27 -18.31 -10.43 13.11
CA TRP A 27 -18.67 -9.01 13.24
C TRP A 27 -17.47 -8.14 13.64
N VAL A 28 -16.70 -8.56 14.64
CA VAL A 28 -15.46 -7.87 15.07
C VAL A 28 -14.42 -7.86 13.94
N ARG A 29 -14.21 -9.00 13.28
CA ARG A 29 -13.27 -9.12 12.16
C ARG A 29 -13.61 -8.14 11.03
N GLU A 30 -14.89 -8.03 10.67
CA GLU A 30 -15.30 -7.20 9.55
C GLU A 30 -15.36 -5.71 9.90
N LYS A 31 -15.87 -5.36 11.09
CA LYS A 31 -16.07 -3.96 11.50
C LYS A 31 -14.84 -3.31 12.13
N CYS A 32 -14.12 -4.03 12.99
CA CYS A 32 -12.96 -3.47 13.69
C CYS A 32 -11.66 -3.69 12.90
N PHE A 33 -11.55 -4.83 12.20
CA PHE A 33 -10.34 -5.24 11.48
C PHE A 33 -10.52 -5.32 9.96
N GLY A 34 -11.48 -4.54 9.43
CA GLY A 34 -11.67 -4.39 7.99
C GLY A 34 -10.39 -3.95 7.27
N LEU A 35 -10.29 -4.29 5.99
CA LEU A 35 -9.18 -3.85 5.15
C LEU A 35 -9.35 -2.36 4.83
N ALA A 36 -8.25 -1.60 4.92
CA ALA A 36 -8.27 -0.21 4.50
C ALA A 36 -8.58 -0.09 2.99
N ASN A 37 -9.28 0.98 2.60
CA ASN A 37 -9.52 1.27 1.20
C ASN A 37 -8.28 1.91 0.56
N ILE A 38 -7.48 1.08 -0.12
CA ILE A 38 -6.29 1.55 -0.84
C ILE A 38 -6.53 1.74 -2.34
N SER A 39 -7.67 1.31 -2.87
CA SER A 39 -8.00 1.48 -4.28
C SER A 39 -8.25 2.95 -4.61
N GLY A 40 -8.05 3.33 -5.86
CA GLY A 40 -8.26 4.68 -6.40
C GLY A 40 -6.96 5.43 -6.69
N LYS A 41 -7.10 6.74 -6.87
CA LYS A 41 -6.00 7.64 -7.22
C LYS A 41 -5.14 7.98 -6.00
N TRP A 42 -3.84 8.04 -6.22
CA TRP A 42 -2.83 8.45 -5.25
C TRP A 42 -1.82 9.39 -5.91
N TYR A 43 -1.30 10.32 -5.13
CA TYR A 43 -0.11 11.10 -5.44
C TYR A 43 0.97 10.64 -4.49
N PHE A 44 2.18 10.42 -4.99
CA PHE A 44 3.28 10.03 -4.12
C PHE A 44 4.57 10.73 -4.49
N ASP A 45 5.37 10.98 -3.46
CA ASP A 45 6.73 11.44 -3.60
C ASP A 45 7.73 10.32 -3.32
N MET A 46 8.94 10.50 -3.83
CA MET A 46 10.12 9.71 -3.51
C MET A 46 11.24 10.69 -3.22
N THR A 47 11.68 10.71 -1.96
CA THR A 47 12.79 11.55 -1.52
C THR A 47 14.01 10.67 -1.30
N THR A 48 15.02 10.84 -2.14
CA THR A 48 16.26 10.05 -2.11
C THR A 48 17.12 10.47 -0.93
N GLU A 49 17.38 9.54 -0.01
CA GLU A 49 18.26 9.77 1.15
C GLU A 49 19.66 9.18 0.93
N LYS A 50 19.75 8.04 0.25
CA LYS A 50 21.01 7.39 -0.10
C LYS A 50 21.01 7.04 -1.58
N THR A 51 22.19 7.13 -2.20
CA THR A 51 22.39 6.82 -3.63
C THR A 51 23.86 6.54 -3.89
N ALA A 52 24.17 5.62 -4.81
CA ALA A 52 25.52 5.43 -5.31
C ALA A 52 25.94 6.58 -6.27
N TYR A 53 24.98 7.33 -6.80
CA TYR A 53 25.22 8.44 -7.73
C TYR A 53 24.86 9.78 -7.08
N LYS A 54 25.90 10.52 -6.65
CA LYS A 54 25.78 11.79 -5.91
C LYS A 54 24.80 12.82 -6.51
N PRO A 55 24.68 13.00 -7.83
CA PRO A 55 23.72 13.95 -8.39
C PRO A 55 22.25 13.68 -8.05
N TYR A 56 21.91 12.49 -7.53
CA TYR A 56 20.57 12.13 -7.09
C TYR A 56 20.35 12.27 -5.57
N GLU A 57 21.37 12.70 -4.83
CA GLU A 57 21.23 12.95 -3.39
C GLU A 57 20.20 14.07 -3.15
N ASN A 58 19.25 13.83 -2.24
CA ASN A 58 18.11 14.72 -1.97
C ASN A 58 17.18 14.98 -3.17
N MET A 59 17.24 14.14 -4.20
CA MET A 59 16.33 14.21 -5.33
C MET A 59 14.91 13.85 -4.90
N VAL A 60 13.94 14.67 -5.31
CA VAL A 60 12.51 14.46 -5.05
C VAL A 60 11.81 14.17 -6.37
N LEU A 61 11.18 13.02 -6.47
CA LEU A 61 10.33 12.66 -7.61
C LEU A 61 8.88 12.61 -7.17
N GLN A 62 7.97 13.12 -8.00
CA GLN A 62 6.54 13.00 -7.75
C GLN A 62 5.82 12.28 -8.88
N TYR A 63 4.84 11.50 -8.47
CA TYR A 63 4.08 10.62 -9.34
C TYR A 63 2.59 10.69 -9.00
N VAL A 64 1.77 10.28 -9.97
CA VAL A 64 0.38 9.91 -9.76
C VAL A 64 0.22 8.42 -10.04
N ALA A 65 -0.53 7.72 -9.20
CA ALA A 65 -0.85 6.32 -9.34
C ALA A 65 -2.36 6.10 -9.34
N VAL A 66 -2.82 5.08 -10.06
CA VAL A 66 -4.14 4.49 -9.87
C VAL A 66 -3.94 3.05 -9.43
N ILE A 67 -4.49 2.69 -8.29
CA ILE A 67 -4.41 1.35 -7.71
C ILE A 67 -5.81 0.72 -7.69
N TRP A 68 -5.91 -0.55 -8.00
CA TRP A 68 -7.05 -1.39 -7.63
C TRP A 68 -6.55 -2.68 -6.95
N ARG A 69 -7.45 -3.33 -6.23
CA ARG A 69 -7.15 -4.52 -5.42
C ARG A 69 -8.03 -5.68 -5.83
N GLU A 70 -7.41 -6.85 -5.96
CA GLU A 70 -8.07 -8.15 -6.13
C GLU A 70 -7.59 -9.08 -5.01
N GLY A 71 -8.47 -9.33 -4.03
CA GLY A 71 -8.06 -10.04 -2.81
C GLY A 71 -6.99 -9.26 -2.05
N ASN A 72 -5.80 -9.85 -1.90
CA ASN A 72 -4.62 -9.21 -1.32
C ASN A 72 -3.65 -8.67 -2.37
N HIS A 73 -3.89 -8.89 -3.66
CA HIS A 73 -3.02 -8.42 -4.73
C HIS A 73 -3.41 -7.02 -5.18
N LEU A 74 -2.40 -6.22 -5.50
CA LEU A 74 -2.53 -4.85 -5.95
C LEU A 74 -2.03 -4.74 -7.37
N TYR A 75 -2.77 -3.98 -8.14
CA TYR A 75 -2.47 -3.70 -9.53
C TYR A 75 -2.71 -2.22 -9.79
N GLY A 76 -2.01 -1.68 -10.78
CA GLY A 76 -2.09 -0.27 -11.03
C GLY A 76 -1.24 0.21 -12.19
N THR A 77 -1.33 1.50 -12.41
CA THR A 77 -0.40 2.23 -13.27
C THR A 77 0.08 3.48 -12.57
N VAL A 78 1.29 3.91 -12.91
CA VAL A 78 1.88 5.15 -12.41
C VAL A 78 2.28 6.06 -13.56
N GLU A 79 2.31 7.36 -13.30
CA GLU A 79 2.91 8.35 -14.19
C GLU A 79 3.77 9.33 -13.38
N LYS A 80 4.97 9.61 -13.88
CA LYS A 80 5.83 10.65 -13.33
C LYS A 80 5.29 12.02 -13.74
N ILE A 81 5.12 12.91 -12.76
CA ILE A 81 4.52 14.23 -12.99
C ILE A 81 5.48 15.38 -12.67
N TYR A 82 6.48 15.17 -11.80
CA TYR A 82 7.39 16.21 -11.41
C TYR A 82 8.71 15.65 -10.87
N GLU A 83 9.77 16.45 -10.94
CA GLU A 83 11.13 16.14 -10.48
C GLU A 83 11.82 17.40 -9.95
N ILE A 84 12.43 17.27 -8.78
CA ILE A 84 13.46 18.19 -8.26
C ILE A 84 14.76 17.41 -8.23
N SER A 85 15.74 17.85 -9.02
CA SER A 85 17.06 17.21 -9.13
C SER A 85 18.17 18.24 -9.01
N SER A 86 19.43 17.77 -8.97
CA SER A 86 20.62 18.63 -9.06
C SER A 86 20.66 19.53 -10.31
N THR A 87 19.90 19.20 -11.35
CA THR A 87 19.81 19.96 -12.60
C THR A 87 18.62 20.91 -12.66
N GLY A 88 17.90 21.08 -11.55
CA GLY A 88 16.73 21.94 -11.41
C GLY A 88 15.41 21.18 -11.29
N GLU A 89 14.33 21.95 -11.35
CA GLU A 89 12.95 21.49 -11.20
C GLU A 89 12.26 21.34 -12.56
N ARG A 90 11.49 20.27 -12.72
CA ARG A 90 10.80 19.95 -13.98
C ARG A 90 9.41 19.37 -13.72
N ALA A 91 8.40 20.00 -14.31
CA ALA A 91 7.07 19.43 -14.43
C ALA A 91 6.94 18.64 -15.74
N TYR A 92 6.34 17.46 -15.67
CA TYR A 92 6.05 16.61 -16.82
C TYR A 92 4.55 16.67 -17.16
N VAL A 93 4.25 17.12 -18.38
CA VAL A 93 2.88 17.29 -18.88
C VAL A 93 2.72 16.52 -20.18
N GLY A 94 1.55 15.88 -20.36
CA GLY A 94 1.19 15.17 -21.58
C GLY A 94 2.17 14.05 -21.93
N GLU A 95 2.64 14.05 -23.18
CA GLU A 95 3.52 13.03 -23.75
C GLU A 95 4.91 12.95 -23.10
N HIS A 96 5.27 13.91 -22.26
CA HIS A 96 6.54 13.90 -21.55
C HIS A 96 6.52 13.11 -20.24
N ARG A 97 5.35 12.62 -19.82
CA ARG A 97 5.21 11.75 -18.66
C ARG A 97 5.70 10.35 -18.99
N SER A 98 6.59 9.81 -18.16
CA SER A 98 6.89 8.39 -18.16
C SER A 98 5.77 7.63 -17.46
N ARG A 99 5.35 6.51 -18.07
CA ARG A 99 4.30 5.64 -17.55
C ARG A 99 4.90 4.32 -17.07
N GLY A 100 4.33 3.78 -16.00
CA GLY A 100 4.72 2.49 -15.43
C GLY A 100 3.53 1.64 -15.04
N SER A 101 3.83 0.38 -14.79
CA SER A 101 2.92 -0.59 -14.18
C SER A 101 3.24 -0.72 -12.69
N LEU A 102 2.20 -0.99 -11.91
CA LEU A 102 2.27 -1.19 -10.47
C LEU A 102 1.71 -2.57 -10.16
N THR A 103 2.47 -3.33 -9.39
CA THR A 103 2.03 -4.61 -8.80
C THR A 103 2.35 -4.59 -7.32
N GLY A 104 1.63 -5.34 -6.50
CA GLY A 104 1.92 -5.35 -5.08
C GLY A 104 1.07 -6.32 -4.29
N VAL A 105 1.31 -6.32 -2.98
CA VAL A 105 0.58 -7.15 -2.01
C VAL A 105 0.21 -6.31 -0.81
N TYR A 106 -1.03 -6.47 -0.37
CA TYR A 106 -1.55 -5.94 0.89
C TYR A 106 -1.38 -6.99 1.99
N GLU A 107 -0.63 -6.64 3.02
CA GLU A 107 -0.36 -7.46 4.19
C GLU A 107 -1.17 -6.93 5.38
N LYS A 108 -2.19 -7.71 5.78
CA LYS A 108 -3.08 -7.38 6.89
C LYS A 108 -2.41 -7.77 8.21
N ASN A 109 -2.27 -6.80 9.11
CA ASN A 109 -1.76 -7.02 10.47
C ASN A 109 -2.88 -6.79 11.50
N TYR A 110 -3.01 -7.72 12.45
CA TYR A 110 -4.04 -7.62 13.50
C TYR A 110 -3.59 -6.78 14.70
N PHE A 111 -2.29 -6.81 15.00
CA PHE A 111 -1.69 -6.16 16.18
C PHE A 111 -0.76 -4.98 15.83
N SER A 112 -0.62 -4.66 14.54
CA SER A 112 0.19 -3.56 14.05
C SER A 112 -0.48 -2.91 12.83
N LYS A 113 0.14 -1.87 12.27
CA LYS A 113 -0.38 -1.24 11.06
C LYS A 113 -0.24 -2.20 9.87
N ASP A 114 -1.25 -2.19 9.01
CA ASP A 114 -1.22 -2.91 7.75
C ASP A 114 -0.06 -2.40 6.89
N LEU A 115 0.55 -3.32 6.14
CA LEU A 115 1.65 -3.03 5.24
C LEU A 115 1.20 -3.23 3.80
N VAL A 116 1.80 -2.46 2.91
CA VAL A 116 1.63 -2.60 1.48
C VAL A 116 3.01 -2.63 0.85
N HIS A 117 3.26 -3.70 0.11
CA HIS A 117 4.48 -3.89 -0.67
C HIS A 117 4.16 -3.60 -2.13
N ILE A 118 4.82 -2.60 -2.71
CA ILE A 118 4.54 -2.16 -4.07
C ILE A 118 5.80 -2.31 -4.89
N HIS A 119 5.68 -2.93 -6.05
CA HIS A 119 6.67 -2.93 -7.09
C HIS A 119 6.16 -2.11 -8.28
N VAL A 120 6.92 -1.08 -8.64
CA VAL A 120 6.67 -0.23 -9.79
C VAL A 120 7.74 -0.50 -10.83
N ASN A 121 7.31 -0.89 -12.03
CA ASN A 121 8.17 -0.91 -13.22
C ASN A 121 7.76 0.25 -14.13
N GLU A 122 8.65 1.22 -14.30
CA GLU A 122 8.45 2.41 -15.10
C GLU A 122 9.33 2.37 -16.35
N ARG A 123 8.76 2.78 -17.49
CA ARG A 123 9.53 2.95 -18.73
C ARG A 123 9.90 4.41 -18.92
N GLY A 124 11.13 4.75 -18.58
CA GLY A 124 11.73 6.07 -18.82
C GLY A 124 12.23 6.23 -20.26
N LYS A 125 12.74 7.43 -20.58
CA LYS A 125 13.40 7.74 -21.86
C LYS A 125 14.78 7.10 -21.94
N GLY A 126 14.84 5.77 -22.12
CA GLY A 126 16.07 5.03 -22.40
C GLY A 126 16.34 3.82 -21.50
N ARG A 127 15.54 3.60 -20.46
CA ARG A 127 15.67 2.44 -19.55
C ARG A 127 14.36 2.17 -18.80
N GLU A 128 14.15 0.90 -18.44
CA GLU A 128 13.17 0.50 -17.44
C GLU A 128 13.74 0.63 -16.01
N SER A 129 12.98 1.27 -15.14
CA SER A 129 13.30 1.48 -13.73
C SER A 129 12.40 0.62 -12.84
N THR A 130 13.04 -0.06 -11.90
CA THR A 130 12.36 -0.83 -10.85
C THR A 130 12.46 -0.07 -9.54
N ASN A 131 11.30 0.23 -8.95
CA ASN A 131 11.17 0.79 -7.61
C ASN A 131 10.34 -0.16 -6.75
N PHE A 132 10.84 -0.50 -5.57
CA PHE A 132 10.14 -1.31 -4.59
C PHE A 132 9.85 -0.48 -3.34
N PHE A 133 8.63 -0.56 -2.84
CA PHE A 133 8.15 0.22 -1.70
C PHE A 133 7.64 -0.69 -0.60
N THR A 134 7.90 -0.31 0.64
CA THR A 134 7.29 -0.91 1.82
C THR A 134 6.62 0.19 2.62
N LEU A 135 5.29 0.24 2.55
CA LEU A 135 4.48 1.35 3.05
C LEU A 135 3.55 0.90 4.16
N LYS A 136 3.52 1.65 5.26
CA LYS A 136 2.53 1.48 6.34
C LYS A 136 1.24 2.20 5.96
N VAL A 137 0.13 1.51 6.12
CA VAL A 137 -1.20 2.06 5.85
C VAL A 137 -1.68 2.87 7.06
N ASN A 138 -2.05 4.13 6.82
CA ASN A 138 -2.60 5.01 7.85
C ASN A 138 -3.77 5.84 7.30
N LYS A 139 -5.00 5.37 7.52
CA LYS A 139 -6.22 6.03 7.01
C LYS A 139 -6.13 6.30 5.50
N SER A 140 -5.89 7.55 5.12
CA SER A 140 -5.79 8.04 3.74
C SER A 140 -4.35 8.32 3.28
N ILE A 141 -3.35 7.88 4.05
CA ILE A 141 -1.93 8.09 3.79
C ILE A 141 -1.22 6.73 3.81
N LEU A 142 -0.29 6.52 2.88
CA LEU A 142 0.70 5.43 2.94
C LEU A 142 2.07 6.05 3.14
N GLN A 143 2.87 5.52 4.06
CA GLN A 143 4.20 6.07 4.31
C GLN A 143 5.20 4.97 4.62
N GLY A 144 6.38 5.08 4.06
CA GLY A 144 7.48 4.17 4.38
C GLY A 144 8.69 4.45 3.53
N THR A 145 9.37 3.38 3.13
CA THR A 145 10.62 3.45 2.40
C THR A 145 10.47 2.93 0.99
N PHE A 146 11.39 3.34 0.12
CA PHE A 146 11.58 2.75 -1.19
C PHE A 146 13.03 2.36 -1.41
N ASN A 147 13.23 1.37 -2.29
CA ASN A 147 14.50 1.02 -2.88
C ASN A 147 14.36 1.08 -4.40
N SER A 148 15.36 1.64 -5.08
CA SER A 148 15.42 1.69 -6.54
C SER A 148 16.71 1.10 -7.05
N PHE A 149 16.63 0.34 -8.15
CA PHE A 149 17.82 -0.11 -8.87
C PHE A 149 18.43 1.01 -9.72
N VAL A 150 17.74 2.16 -9.83
CA VAL A 150 18.32 3.36 -10.41
C VAL A 150 19.36 3.88 -9.42
N ALA A 151 20.64 3.75 -9.77
CA ALA A 151 21.75 4.27 -8.97
C ALA A 151 21.76 3.82 -7.49
N ASP A 152 21.19 2.64 -7.20
CA ASP A 152 21.09 2.06 -5.87
C ASP A 152 20.53 3.07 -4.85
N GLN A 153 19.37 3.64 -5.17
CA GLN A 153 18.72 4.64 -4.33
C GLN A 153 17.90 3.99 -3.21
N GLU A 154 17.99 4.59 -2.03
CA GLU A 154 17.10 4.32 -0.90
C GLU A 154 16.54 5.64 -0.40
N GLY A 155 15.32 5.62 0.14
CA GLY A 155 14.77 6.79 0.78
C GLY A 155 13.33 6.62 1.25
N LEU A 156 12.67 7.77 1.42
CA LEU A 156 11.31 7.84 1.95
C LEU A 156 10.29 8.08 0.85
N SER A 157 9.09 7.55 1.05
CA SER A 157 7.96 7.79 0.16
C SER A 157 6.68 8.00 0.97
N VAL A 158 5.96 9.06 0.61
CA VAL A 158 4.65 9.41 1.16
C VAL A 158 3.63 9.39 0.04
N TRP A 159 2.52 8.70 0.26
CA TRP A 159 1.42 8.60 -0.68
C TRP A 159 0.18 9.22 -0.04
N GLN A 160 -0.48 10.12 -0.77
CA GLN A 160 -1.67 10.82 -0.33
C GLN A 160 -2.72 10.92 -1.45
N ARG A 161 -3.97 11.21 -1.07
CA ARG A 161 -5.10 11.31 -2.02
C ARG A 161 -5.18 12.67 -2.74
N ILE A 162 -4.45 13.67 -2.24
CA ILE A 162 -4.46 15.05 -2.70
C ILE A 162 -3.09 15.35 -3.36
N PRO A 163 -3.01 16.19 -4.41
CA PRO A 163 -1.71 16.63 -4.94
C PRO A 163 -0.81 17.27 -3.86
N PHE A 164 0.51 17.20 -4.07
CA PHE A 164 1.50 17.91 -3.26
C PHE A 164 1.54 19.39 -3.62
#